data_AF-A0A2W4QQ36-F1
#
_entry.id   AF-A0A2W4QQ36-F1
#
_cell.length_a   1.000
_cell.length_b   1.000
_cell.length_c   1.000
_cell.angle_alpha   90.00
_cell.angle_beta   90.00
_cell.angle_gamma   90.00
#
_symmetry.space_group_name_H-M   'P 1'
#
loop_
_entity.id
_entity.type
_entity.pdbx_description
1 polymer ?
#
loop_
_entity_poly.entity_id
_entity_poly.type
_entity_poly.pdbx_seq_one_letter_code
_entity_poly.pdbx_strand_id
1 'polypeptide(L)'
;MDAVSQDSFTVCEHCNSINGPMNKYCSQCSFPIRGSEGEKASFLLTVSSRRRFLDDARQKIKSARTVIFVLAALFFVFGLFVGFAMDDFPSMIVSLVLCLIYLLLAAWCNQNPFGAILTAFIIYVTLIMVNMLVDPETLFQGIIIKIGIIAWLVKGIRSAHEAKGYLRELQNLRAVPVDAE
;
A
#
# COMPACT_ATOMS: atom_id res chain seq x y z
N MET A 1 -55.69 20.29 20.26
CA MET A 1 -54.27 20.63 20.47
C MET A 1 -53.57 19.30 20.59
N ASP A 2 -53.32 18.66 19.46
CA ASP A 2 -52.95 17.24 19.42
C ASP A 2 -51.44 17.06 19.31
N ALA A 3 -50.96 16.14 20.14
CA ALA A 3 -49.73 15.35 20.01
C ALA A 3 -48.40 16.10 19.86
N VAL A 4 -47.81 16.49 20.99
CA VAL A 4 -46.35 16.59 21.11
C VAL A 4 -45.80 15.17 21.10
N SER A 5 -45.42 14.67 19.92
CA SER A 5 -44.72 13.40 19.75
C SER A 5 -43.42 13.43 20.56
N GLN A 6 -43.29 12.51 21.53
CA GLN A 6 -42.05 12.27 22.26
C GLN A 6 -41.01 11.74 21.27
N ASP A 7 -40.25 12.67 20.73
CA ASP A 7 -39.25 12.44 19.71
C ASP A 7 -37.98 11.93 20.44
N SER A 8 -37.98 10.63 20.77
CA SER A 8 -36.96 10.01 21.61
C SER A 8 -35.62 9.89 20.88
N PHE A 9 -34.56 10.39 21.50
CA PHE A 9 -33.18 10.17 21.06
C PHE A 9 -32.84 8.66 21.05
N THR A 10 -32.02 8.24 20.08
CA THR A 10 -31.58 6.82 19.95
C THR A 10 -30.05 6.73 20.03
N VAL A 11 -29.55 5.77 20.81
CA VAL A 11 -28.12 5.46 20.89
C VAL A 11 -27.74 4.53 19.75
N CYS A 12 -26.67 4.85 19.02
CA CYS A 12 -26.17 4.02 17.92
C CYS A 12 -25.53 2.73 18.46
N GLU A 13 -26.00 1.57 18.00
CA GLU A 13 -25.47 0.25 18.38
C GLU A 13 -24.02 0.01 17.91
N HIS A 14 -23.52 0.79 16.95
CA HIS A 14 -22.19 0.62 16.37
C HIS A 14 -21.11 1.49 17.03
N CYS A 15 -21.42 2.75 17.33
CA CYS A 15 -20.45 3.72 17.85
C CYS A 15 -20.88 4.43 19.14
N ASN A 16 -22.03 4.06 19.72
CA ASN A 16 -22.59 4.63 20.94
C ASN A 16 -22.90 6.14 20.90
N SER A 17 -22.95 6.77 19.72
CA SER A 17 -23.35 8.17 19.60
C SER A 17 -24.85 8.35 19.83
N ILE A 18 -25.24 9.48 20.41
CA ILE A 18 -26.65 9.87 20.58
C ILE A 18 -27.11 10.54 19.29
N ASN A 19 -28.23 10.07 18.74
CA ASN A 19 -28.79 10.56 17.48
C ASN A 19 -30.19 11.12 17.69
N GLY A 20 -30.47 12.19 16.95
CA GLY A 20 -31.77 12.84 16.96
C GLY A 20 -32.88 11.94 16.41
N PRO A 21 -34.13 12.25 16.75
CA PRO A 21 -35.28 11.40 16.47
C PRO A 21 -35.71 11.38 15.00
N MET A 22 -35.11 12.17 14.11
CA MET A 22 -35.36 12.13 12.67
C MET A 22 -34.24 11.44 11.88
N ASN A 23 -33.17 11.00 12.56
CA ASN A 23 -31.99 10.45 11.90
C ASN A 23 -32.22 8.98 11.51
N LYS A 24 -32.29 8.69 10.20
CA LYS A 24 -32.24 7.29 9.70
C LYS A 24 -30.84 6.68 9.88
N TYR A 25 -29.81 7.49 9.68
CA TYR A 25 -28.39 7.12 9.80
C TYR A 25 -27.73 7.84 10.96
N CYS A 26 -26.73 7.20 11.55
CA CYS A 26 -25.91 7.77 12.61
C CYS A 26 -25.13 8.99 12.10
N SER A 27 -25.21 10.11 12.81
CA SER A 27 -24.50 11.35 12.49
C SER A 27 -23.00 11.29 12.73
N GLN A 28 -22.48 10.20 13.31
CA GLN A 28 -21.05 10.00 13.59
C GLN A 28 -20.43 8.92 12.70
N CYS A 29 -21.03 7.73 12.60
CA CYS A 29 -20.44 6.59 11.86
C CYS A 29 -21.25 6.15 10.63
N SER A 30 -22.29 6.90 10.24
CA SER A 30 -23.16 6.57 9.09
C SER A 30 -23.94 5.25 9.19
N PHE A 31 -23.87 4.54 10.33
CA PHE A 31 -24.60 3.30 10.57
C PHE A 31 -26.13 3.51 10.51
N PRO A 32 -26.90 2.63 9.84
CA PRO A 32 -28.36 2.78 9.70
C PRO A 32 -29.12 2.39 10.98
N ILE A 33 -29.15 3.29 11.97
CA ILE A 33 -29.78 3.09 13.28
C ILE A 33 -31.27 2.76 13.22
N ARG A 34 -31.98 3.23 12.19
CA ARG A 34 -33.40 2.94 11.93
C ARG A 34 -33.61 2.24 10.59
N GLY A 35 -32.56 1.62 10.06
CA GLY A 35 -32.68 0.81 8.87
C GLY A 35 -33.26 -0.57 9.16
N SER A 36 -33.67 -1.26 8.10
CA SER A 36 -34.01 -2.68 8.18
C SER A 36 -32.80 -3.53 8.58
N GLU A 37 -33.03 -4.75 9.08
CA GLU A 37 -31.95 -5.71 9.37
C GLU A 37 -31.05 -5.98 8.15
N GLY A 38 -31.62 -5.94 6.94
CA GLY A 38 -30.85 -6.02 5.70
C GLY A 38 -29.93 -4.82 5.46
N GLU A 39 -30.40 -3.59 5.74
CA GLU A 39 -29.59 -2.37 5.66
C GLU A 39 -28.46 -2.39 6.70
N LYS A 40 -28.74 -2.80 7.94
CA LYS A 40 -27.71 -2.96 8.99
C LYS A 40 -26.66 -4.00 8.59
N ALA A 41 -27.09 -5.18 8.12
CA ALA A 41 -26.19 -6.26 7.71
C ALA A 41 -25.30 -5.85 6.52
N SER A 42 -25.88 -5.24 5.48
CA SER A 42 -25.13 -4.78 4.31
C SER A 42 -24.08 -3.71 4.64
N PHE A 43 -24.37 -2.80 5.58
CA PHE A 43 -23.39 -1.84 6.06
C PHE A 43 -22.18 -2.53 6.72
N LEU A 44 -22.43 -3.46 7.66
CA LEU A 44 -21.38 -4.20 8.37
C LEU A 44 -20.53 -5.06 7.42
N LEU A 45 -21.17 -5.72 6.44
CA LEU A 45 -20.48 -6.49 5.40
C LEU A 45 -19.61 -5.58 4.53
N THR A 46 -20.09 -4.41 4.15
CA THR A 46 -19.32 -3.45 3.35
C THR A 46 -18.09 -2.97 4.11
N VAL A 47 -18.26 -2.48 5.34
CA VAL A 47 -17.15 -1.98 6.16
C VAL A 47 -16.10 -3.08 6.40
N SER A 48 -16.53 -4.28 6.78
CA SER A 48 -15.61 -5.40 7.05
C SER A 48 -14.88 -5.88 5.79
N SER A 49 -15.56 -5.93 4.64
CA SER A 49 -14.99 -6.29 3.35
C SER A 49 -13.92 -5.28 2.90
N ARG A 50 -14.25 -3.98 2.95
CA ARG A 50 -13.30 -2.91 2.57
C ARG A 50 -12.09 -2.86 3.49
N ARG A 51 -12.28 -3.09 4.80
CA ARG A 51 -11.17 -3.19 5.75
C ARG A 51 -10.23 -4.34 5.40
N ARG A 52 -10.76 -5.52 5.08
CA ARG A 52 -9.95 -6.67 4.64
C ARG A 52 -9.16 -6.36 3.37
N PHE A 53 -9.77 -5.70 2.39
CA PHE A 53 -9.06 -5.31 1.16
C PHE A 53 -7.96 -4.28 1.42
N LEU A 54 -8.19 -3.32 2.31
CA LEU A 54 -7.16 -2.37 2.74
C LEU A 54 -5.98 -3.08 3.41
N ASP A 55 -6.25 -4.04 4.30
CA ASP A 55 -5.22 -4.79 5.01
C ASP A 55 -4.40 -5.69 4.06
N ASP A 56 -5.05 -6.37 3.11
CA ASP A 56 -4.37 -7.14 2.06
C ASP A 56 -3.51 -6.24 1.16
N ALA A 57 -4.02 -5.07 0.77
CA ALA A 57 -3.25 -4.10 0.01
C ALA A 57 -2.00 -3.62 0.79
N ARG A 58 -2.15 -3.33 2.08
CA ARG A 58 -1.02 -2.98 2.98
C ARG A 58 0.00 -4.11 3.09
N GLN A 59 -0.43 -5.36 3.13
CA GLN A 59 0.48 -6.52 3.17
C GLN A 59 1.31 -6.64 1.87
N LYS A 60 0.67 -6.40 0.71
CA LYS A 60 1.36 -6.41 -0.59
C LYS A 60 2.36 -5.26 -0.71
N ILE A 61 2.02 -4.07 -0.20
CA ILE A 61 2.95 -2.92 -0.11
C ILE A 61 4.16 -3.27 0.75
N LYS A 62 3.95 -3.88 1.94
CA LYS A 62 5.05 -4.34 2.80
C LYS A 62 5.95 -5.35 2.09
N SER A 63 5.37 -6.29 1.35
CA SER A 63 6.12 -7.29 0.58
C SER A 63 6.97 -6.64 -0.51
N ALA A 64 6.43 -5.66 -1.23
CA ALA A 64 7.19 -4.90 -2.23
C ALA A 64 8.32 -4.08 -1.59
N ARG A 65 8.09 -3.46 -0.42
CA ARG A 65 9.14 -2.79 0.34
C ARG A 65 10.26 -3.74 0.74
N THR A 66 9.94 -4.96 1.15
CA THR A 66 10.96 -5.99 1.43
C THR A 66 11.80 -6.28 0.18
N VAL A 67 11.21 -6.32 -1.01
CA VAL A 67 11.97 -6.49 -2.26
C VAL A 67 12.92 -5.32 -2.52
N ILE A 68 12.52 -4.09 -2.23
CA ILE A 68 13.40 -2.92 -2.33
C ILE A 68 14.61 -3.06 -1.39
N PHE A 69 14.40 -3.55 -0.16
CA PHE A 69 15.51 -3.86 0.76
C PHE A 69 16.40 -5.01 0.24
N VAL A 70 15.82 -6.06 -0.34
CA VAL A 70 16.58 -7.16 -0.95
C VAL A 70 17.43 -6.65 -2.12
N LEU A 71 16.90 -5.74 -2.95
CA LEU A 71 17.67 -5.09 -4.01
C LEU A 71 18.84 -4.29 -3.45
N ALA A 72 18.63 -3.50 -2.40
CA ALA A 72 19.72 -2.77 -1.75
C ALA A 72 20.83 -3.72 -1.24
N ALA A 73 20.44 -4.80 -0.56
CA ALA A 73 21.38 -5.82 -0.08
C ALA A 73 22.12 -6.50 -1.24
N LEU A 74 21.43 -6.80 -2.34
CA LEU A 74 22.04 -7.41 -3.52
C LEU A 74 23.07 -6.47 -4.16
N PHE A 75 22.75 -5.18 -4.35
CA PHE A 75 23.70 -4.20 -4.87
C PHE A 75 24.89 -3.99 -3.93
N PHE A 76 24.67 -4.04 -2.62
CA PHE A 76 25.75 -3.97 -1.65
C PHE A 76 26.71 -5.15 -1.77
N VAL A 77 26.20 -6.39 -1.71
CA VAL A 77 27.03 -7.59 -1.79
C VAL A 77 27.72 -7.69 -3.16
N PHE A 78 27.00 -7.41 -4.24
CA PHE A 78 27.55 -7.40 -5.60
C PHE A 78 28.64 -6.33 -5.76
N GLY A 79 28.40 -5.11 -5.25
CA GLY A 79 29.38 -4.05 -5.29
C GLY A 79 30.68 -4.41 -4.56
N LEU A 80 30.57 -4.96 -3.35
CA LEU A 80 31.75 -5.42 -2.60
C LEU A 80 32.48 -6.55 -3.34
N PHE A 81 31.75 -7.52 -3.90
CA PHE A 81 32.35 -8.61 -4.65
C PHE A 81 33.11 -8.10 -5.87
N VAL A 82 32.49 -7.24 -6.69
CA VAL A 82 33.13 -6.69 -7.89
C VAL A 82 34.33 -5.81 -7.53
N GLY A 83 34.23 -4.98 -6.50
CA GLY A 83 35.32 -4.10 -6.09
C GLY A 83 36.54 -4.84 -5.54
N PHE A 84 36.33 -5.85 -4.69
CA PHE A 84 37.43 -6.54 -4.00
C PHE A 84 37.92 -7.81 -4.71
N ALA A 85 37.04 -8.53 -5.40
CA ALA A 85 37.41 -9.78 -6.08
C ALA A 85 37.85 -9.57 -7.53
N MET A 86 37.34 -8.52 -8.18
CA MET A 86 37.61 -8.23 -9.60
C MET A 86 38.43 -6.94 -9.81
N ASP A 87 38.83 -6.25 -8.73
CA ASP A 87 39.53 -4.96 -8.73
C ASP A 87 38.83 -3.85 -9.56
N ASP A 88 37.50 -3.94 -9.73
CA ASP A 88 36.71 -2.96 -10.47
C ASP A 88 36.02 -1.96 -9.52
N PHE A 89 36.84 -1.00 -9.06
CA PHE A 89 36.40 0.09 -8.19
C PHE A 89 35.28 0.97 -8.78
N PRO A 90 35.31 1.36 -10.07
CA PRO A 90 34.21 2.10 -10.68
C PRO A 90 32.85 1.41 -10.54
N SER A 91 32.77 0.11 -10.86
CA SER A 91 31.52 -0.66 -10.75
C SER A 91 31.08 -0.85 -9.30
N MET A 92 32.03 -0.99 -8.36
CA MET A 92 31.73 -0.99 -6.93
C MET A 92 31.05 0.30 -6.48
N ILE A 93 31.60 1.47 -6.85
CA ILE A 93 31.05 2.77 -6.46
C ILE A 93 29.61 2.92 -6.98
N VAL A 94 29.37 2.59 -8.25
CA VAL A 94 28.01 2.63 -8.84
C VAL A 94 27.05 1.73 -8.07
N SER A 95 27.48 0.51 -7.73
CA SER A 95 26.65 -0.45 -6.98
C SER A 95 26.34 0.05 -5.56
N LEU A 96 27.31 0.68 -4.87
CA LEU A 96 27.09 1.27 -3.55
C LEU A 96 26.14 2.48 -3.61
N VAL A 97 26.23 3.31 -4.64
CA VAL A 97 25.27 4.41 -4.86
C VAL A 97 23.87 3.85 -5.07
N LEU A 98 23.71 2.81 -5.88
CA LEU A 98 22.42 2.14 -6.08
C LEU A 98 21.88 1.56 -4.78
N CYS A 99 22.73 0.91 -3.96
CA CYS A 99 22.35 0.43 -2.63
C CYS A 99 21.75 1.56 -1.77
N LEU A 100 22.44 2.71 -1.68
CA LEU A 100 21.95 3.86 -0.94
C LEU A 100 20.62 4.38 -1.48
N ILE A 101 20.47 4.48 -2.80
CA ILE A 101 19.21 4.90 -3.44
C ILE A 101 18.07 3.95 -3.05
N TYR A 102 18.26 2.63 -3.15
CA TYR A 102 17.22 1.66 -2.77
C TYR A 102 16.90 1.70 -1.27
N LEU A 103 17.89 1.92 -0.39
CA LEU A 103 17.62 2.12 1.04
C LEU A 103 16.77 3.36 1.32
N LEU A 104 17.09 4.49 0.66
CA LEU A 104 16.31 5.72 0.78
C LEU A 104 14.88 5.51 0.26
N LEU A 105 14.70 4.82 -0.85
CA LEU A 105 13.37 4.46 -1.37
C LEU A 105 12.61 3.54 -0.42
N ALA A 106 13.29 2.54 0.17
CA ALA A 106 12.68 1.63 1.14
C ALA A 106 12.24 2.37 2.42
N ALA A 107 12.98 3.39 2.86
CA ALA A 107 12.59 4.27 3.96
C ALA A 107 11.41 5.17 3.57
N TRP A 108 11.45 5.77 2.38
CA TRP A 108 10.40 6.65 1.86
C TRP A 108 9.06 5.95 1.62
N CYS A 109 9.09 4.63 1.41
CA CYS A 109 7.90 3.79 1.25
C CYS A 109 6.92 3.86 2.43
N ASN A 110 7.38 4.26 3.63
CA ASN A 110 6.49 4.48 4.79
C ASN A 110 5.54 5.66 4.60
N GLN A 111 5.98 6.71 3.90
CA GLN A 111 5.20 7.94 3.72
C GLN A 111 4.46 7.93 2.39
N ASN A 112 5.10 7.43 1.33
CA ASN A 112 4.56 7.43 -0.02
C ASN A 112 4.85 6.09 -0.72
N PRO A 113 4.11 5.01 -0.38
CA PRO A 113 4.39 3.67 -0.89
C PRO A 113 4.29 3.59 -2.41
N PHE A 114 3.28 4.24 -3.01
CA PHE A 114 3.11 4.25 -4.46
C PHE A 114 4.32 4.88 -5.18
N GLY A 115 4.74 6.06 -4.75
CA GLY A 115 5.87 6.78 -5.35
C GLY A 115 7.17 6.00 -5.19
N ALA A 116 7.47 5.54 -3.97
CA ALA A 116 8.69 4.81 -3.68
C ALA A 116 8.81 3.50 -4.49
N ILE A 117 7.75 2.68 -4.53
CA ILE A 117 7.78 1.40 -5.27
C ILE A 117 7.86 1.65 -6.78
N LEU A 118 7.14 2.65 -7.30
CA LEU A 118 7.19 3.00 -8.72
C LEU A 118 8.59 3.49 -9.13
N THR A 119 9.22 4.37 -8.33
CA THR A 119 10.58 4.83 -8.60
C THR A 119 11.58 3.68 -8.55
N ALA A 120 11.49 2.80 -7.54
CA ALA A 120 12.34 1.62 -7.45
C ALA A 120 12.18 0.71 -8.69
N PHE A 121 10.95 0.52 -9.15
CA PHE A 121 10.65 -0.25 -10.36
C PHE A 121 11.26 0.38 -11.62
N ILE A 122 11.11 1.69 -11.82
CA ILE A 122 11.67 2.40 -12.98
C ILE A 122 13.21 2.30 -13.01
N ILE A 123 13.86 2.48 -11.86
CA ILE A 123 15.32 2.34 -11.76
C ILE A 123 15.73 0.91 -12.10
N TYR A 124 15.04 -0.09 -11.55
CA TYR A 124 15.34 -1.49 -11.81
C TYR A 124 15.22 -1.88 -13.28
N VAL A 125 14.13 -1.46 -13.94
CA VAL A 125 13.93 -1.70 -15.38
C VAL A 125 14.98 -0.97 -16.20
N THR A 126 15.29 0.28 -15.85
CA THR A 126 16.35 1.05 -16.53
C THR A 126 17.70 0.34 -16.46
N LEU A 127 18.06 -0.22 -15.28
CA LEU A 127 19.31 -0.98 -15.13
C LEU A 127 19.34 -2.23 -16.00
N ILE A 128 18.22 -2.97 -16.11
CA ILE A 128 18.13 -4.12 -17.01
C ILE A 128 18.34 -3.68 -18.46
N MET A 129 17.72 -2.58 -18.88
CA MET A 129 17.84 -2.07 -20.25
C MET A 129 19.26 -1.61 -20.56
N VAL A 130 19.93 -0.92 -19.63
CA VAL A 130 21.35 -0.51 -19.79
C VAL A 130 22.26 -1.73 -19.91
N ASN A 131 22.09 -2.74 -19.04
CA ASN A 131 22.90 -3.95 -19.08
C ASN A 131 22.69 -4.73 -20.39
N MET A 132 21.46 -4.77 -20.90
CA MET A 132 21.15 -5.41 -22.19
C MET A 132 21.88 -4.75 -23.38
N LEU A 133 22.11 -3.43 -23.33
CA LEU A 133 22.85 -2.72 -24.38
C LEU A 133 24.36 -2.99 -24.33
N VAL A 134 24.90 -3.25 -23.13
CA VAL A 134 26.32 -3.57 -22.94
C VAL A 134 26.58 -5.03 -23.30
N ASP A 135 25.76 -5.94 -22.79
CA ASP A 135 25.85 -7.38 -23.05
C ASP A 135 24.43 -8.00 -23.04
N PRO A 136 23.90 -8.42 -24.21
CA PRO A 136 22.56 -8.99 -24.32
C PRO A 136 22.43 -10.36 -23.64
N GLU A 137 23.53 -11.10 -23.42
CA GLU A 137 23.50 -12.38 -22.71
C GLU A 137 23.06 -12.21 -21.25
N THR A 138 23.34 -11.04 -20.66
CA THR A 138 22.92 -10.72 -19.29
C THR A 138 21.40 -10.75 -19.14
N LEU A 139 20.63 -10.56 -20.21
CA LEU A 139 19.15 -10.60 -20.17
C LEU A 139 18.63 -11.98 -19.75
N PHE A 140 19.22 -13.04 -20.32
CA PHE A 140 18.82 -14.42 -20.07
C PHE A 140 19.37 -14.95 -18.74
N GLN A 141 20.52 -14.44 -18.29
CA GLN A 141 21.07 -14.78 -16.99
C GLN A 141 20.19 -14.27 -15.84
N GLY A 142 19.83 -15.17 -14.93
CA GLY A 142 19.02 -14.85 -13.76
C GLY A 142 17.59 -14.39 -14.09
N ILE A 143 17.07 -14.70 -15.28
CA ILE A 143 15.76 -14.22 -15.75
C ILE A 143 14.61 -14.56 -14.80
N ILE A 144 14.66 -15.73 -14.13
CA ILE A 144 13.66 -16.15 -13.14
C ILE A 144 13.58 -15.16 -11.98
N ILE A 145 14.74 -14.74 -11.46
CA ILE A 145 14.82 -13.78 -10.34
C ILE A 145 14.30 -12.41 -10.79
N LYS A 146 14.70 -11.96 -11.99
CA LYS A 146 14.27 -10.68 -12.54
C LYS A 146 12.75 -10.61 -12.71
N ILE A 147 12.14 -11.66 -13.26
CA ILE A 147 10.69 -11.77 -13.40
C ILE A 147 10.02 -11.75 -12.02
N GLY A 148 10.57 -12.48 -11.04
CA GLY A 148 10.05 -12.49 -9.67
C GLY A 148 10.04 -11.09 -9.03
N ILE A 149 11.14 -10.35 -9.15
CA ILE A 149 11.27 -8.97 -8.65
C ILE A 149 10.25 -8.05 -9.33
N ILE A 150 10.16 -8.11 -10.66
CA ILE A 150 9.19 -7.31 -11.44
C ILE A 150 7.75 -7.62 -11.00
N ALA A 151 7.39 -8.90 -10.88
CA ALA A 151 6.06 -9.31 -10.49
C ALA A 151 5.68 -8.78 -9.09
N TRP A 152 6.61 -8.84 -8.14
CA TRP A 152 6.37 -8.33 -6.78
C TRP A 152 6.26 -6.81 -6.74
N LEU A 153 7.10 -6.08 -7.46
CA LEU A 153 7.03 -4.62 -7.55
C LEU A 153 5.74 -4.17 -8.22
N VAL A 154 5.35 -4.78 -9.34
CA VAL A 154 4.08 -4.47 -10.04
C VAL A 154 2.87 -4.74 -9.13
N LYS A 155 2.87 -5.86 -8.41
CA LYS A 155 1.82 -6.17 -7.42
C LYS A 155 1.78 -5.12 -6.31
N GLY A 156 2.93 -4.69 -5.82
CA GLY A 156 3.05 -3.60 -4.84
C GLY A 156 2.48 -2.28 -5.33
N ILE A 157 2.80 -1.87 -6.57
CA ILE A 157 2.31 -0.63 -7.19
C ILE A 157 0.79 -0.63 -7.30
N ARG A 158 0.21 -1.72 -7.82
CA ARG A 158 -1.25 -1.85 -7.95
C ARG A 158 -1.96 -1.75 -6.60
N SER A 159 -1.45 -2.47 -5.59
CA SER A 159 -2.02 -2.44 -4.25
C SER A 159 -1.82 -1.10 -3.54
N ALA A 160 -0.71 -0.39 -3.79
CA ALA A 160 -0.52 0.97 -3.29
C ALA A 160 -1.54 1.96 -3.86
N HIS A 161 -1.94 1.77 -5.12
CA HIS A 161 -2.99 2.57 -5.75
C HIS A 161 -4.38 2.21 -5.20
N GLU A 162 -4.72 0.92 -5.09
CA GLU A 162 -6.00 0.44 -4.58
C GLU A 162 -6.24 0.79 -3.11
N ALA A 163 -5.20 0.75 -2.27
CA ALA A 163 -5.28 1.09 -0.85
C ALA A 163 -5.85 2.50 -0.63
N LYS A 164 -5.49 3.47 -1.49
CA LYS A 164 -6.04 4.84 -1.42
C LYS A 164 -7.55 4.86 -1.70
N GLY A 165 -8.02 4.00 -2.60
CA GLY A 165 -9.45 3.84 -2.89
C GLY A 165 -10.22 3.29 -1.70
N TYR A 166 -9.75 2.18 -1.13
CA TYR A 166 -10.41 1.56 0.03
C TYR A 166 -10.41 2.47 1.26
N LEU A 167 -9.32 3.22 1.49
CA LEU A 167 -9.25 4.18 2.58
C LEU A 167 -10.30 5.29 2.42
N ARG A 168 -10.43 5.87 1.21
CA ARG A 168 -11.44 6.89 0.91
C ARG A 168 -12.86 6.37 1.09
N GLU A 169 -13.15 5.15 0.65
CA GLU A 169 -14.46 4.53 0.86
C GLU A 169 -14.78 4.37 2.36
N LEU A 170 -13.81 3.90 3.16
CA LEU A 170 -13.96 3.77 4.60
C LEU A 170 -14.11 5.12 5.32
N GLN A 171 -13.42 6.17 4.85
CA GLN A 171 -13.57 7.54 5.34
C GLN A 171 -14.95 8.11 5.02
N ASN A 172 -15.48 7.88 3.80
CA ASN A 172 -16.83 8.27 3.43
C ASN A 172 -17.90 7.57 4.30
N LEU A 173 -17.63 6.33 4.70
CA LEU A 173 -18.44 5.58 5.66
C LEU A 173 -18.16 5.95 7.12
N ARG A 174 -17.20 6.84 7.40
CA ARG A 174 -16.75 7.24 8.74
C ARG A 174 -16.37 6.06 9.63
N ALA A 175 -15.85 5.00 9.01
CA ALA A 175 -15.41 3.77 9.66
C ALA A 175 -13.92 3.82 10.06
N VAL A 176 -13.16 4.80 9.57
CA VAL A 176 -11.73 5.02 9.83
C VAL A 176 -11.49 6.54 9.95
N PRO A 177 -10.62 7.02 10.85
CA PRO A 177 -10.32 8.45 10.96
C PRO A 177 -9.60 9.00 9.72
N VAL A 178 -9.74 10.31 9.48
CA VAL A 178 -9.28 10.98 8.24
C VAL A 178 -7.75 11.02 8.14
N ASP A 179 -7.04 10.90 9.24
CA ASP A 179 -5.58 10.95 9.38
C ASP A 179 -4.88 9.57 9.36
N ALA A 180 -5.58 8.49 9.00
CA ALA A 180 -5.04 7.13 8.98
C ALA A 180 -4.09 6.80 7.80
N GLU A 181 -3.58 7.83 7.09
CA GLU A 181 -2.66 7.71 5.95
C GLU A 181 -1.21 7.36 6.36
#